data_AF-W6Y9F6-F1
#
_entry.id   AF-W6Y9F6-F1
#
_cell.length_a   1.000
_cell.length_b   1.000
_cell.length_c   1.000
_cell.angle_alpha   90.00
_cell.angle_beta   90.00
_cell.angle_gamma   90.00
#
_symmetry.space_group_name_H-M   'P 1'
#
loop_
_entity.id
_entity.type
_entity.pdbx_description
1 polymer ?
#
loop_
_entity_poly.entity_id
_entity_poly.type
_entity_poly.pdbx_seq_one_letter_code
_entity_poly.pdbx_strand_id
1 'polypeptide(L)'
;MRYSSALVLSTIVVGQATAANLHNRHASFHARRQAEAKRSVDTSNVDWSKVAYQLGDVDWDKVFATPSPAPAPKPAEPVAEAKQVEAAAAPTYPSPSAPAEEKKPSPTPTPTPTPTPSPSSAPADDKKDPIGDLLDNVGDSINDIVGDVLNGLQSMITSIGAKTGKNPKSNQNGIWLGKDSKWRTQFTNDNNKDAILFCWRSNDFKNMCINEMQPEISVGLKSGESVDISFEENASAACAPVFPDTKLAMFGGVDNTWFEVTFGPTGAFDVSRNINMNGSNISAKGSKCTSDMNTCVFKCKNGMNTCEKGTDYDLFNCDSGNGGGGGYDPIMAGTGGGCSMGQNGEVIRVVLS
;
A
#
# COMPACT_ATOMS: atom_id res chain seq x y z
N MET A 1 29.66 60.76 18.03
CA MET A 1 28.87 59.53 18.23
C MET A 1 28.64 58.89 16.88
N ARG A 2 29.43 57.87 16.56
CA ARG A 2 29.28 57.04 15.36
C ARG A 2 29.38 55.60 15.85
N TYR A 3 28.29 54.85 15.74
CA TYR A 3 28.32 53.40 15.87
C TYR A 3 27.65 52.80 14.64
N SER A 4 28.44 51.95 13.99
CA SER A 4 28.17 51.25 12.75
C SER A 4 27.18 50.10 12.97
N SER A 5 26.25 49.97 12.03
CA SER A 5 25.41 48.78 11.85
C SER A 5 26.26 47.63 11.33
N ALA A 6 26.30 46.50 12.05
CA ALA A 6 26.83 45.25 11.54
C ALA A 6 26.09 44.05 12.15
N LEU A 7 25.70 43.13 11.24
CA LEU A 7 25.48 41.70 11.44
C LEU A 7 24.30 41.25 12.32
N VAL A 8 23.16 41.03 11.66
CA VAL A 8 22.26 39.90 11.95
C VAL A 8 21.90 39.24 10.62
N LEU A 9 22.75 38.31 10.18
CA LEU A 9 22.54 37.51 8.97
C LEU A 9 23.26 36.16 9.15
N SER A 10 22.78 35.36 10.08
CA SER A 10 23.27 34.00 10.32
C SER A 10 22.26 33.19 11.14
N THR A 11 21.15 32.76 10.53
CA THR A 11 20.32 31.67 11.09
C THR A 11 19.33 31.01 10.10
N ILE A 12 19.56 31.06 8.78
CA ILE A 12 18.72 30.30 7.83
C ILE A 12 19.56 29.65 6.73
N VAL A 13 20.55 28.82 7.08
CA VAL A 13 21.12 27.83 6.12
C VAL A 13 21.76 26.64 6.88
N VAL A 14 20.99 25.88 7.68
CA VAL A 14 21.45 24.55 8.16
C VAL A 14 20.32 23.49 8.11
N GLY A 15 19.22 23.77 7.39
CA GLY A 15 18.07 22.84 7.29
C GLY A 15 17.96 22.04 6.00
N GLN A 16 18.74 22.34 4.95
CA GLN A 16 18.52 21.76 3.61
C GLN A 16 19.59 20.75 3.17
N ALA A 17 20.72 20.63 3.86
CA ALA A 17 21.80 19.73 3.45
C ALA A 17 21.68 18.29 3.99
N THR A 18 20.92 18.07 5.07
CA THR A 18 20.68 16.72 5.62
C THR A 18 19.50 16.01 4.97
N ALA A 19 18.49 16.72 4.47
CA ALA A 19 17.39 16.13 3.72
C ALA A 19 17.82 15.66 2.31
N ALA A 20 18.68 16.43 1.61
CA ALA A 20 19.12 16.09 0.24
C ALA A 20 19.97 14.81 0.14
N ASN A 21 20.61 14.37 1.24
CA ASN A 21 21.42 13.13 1.26
C ASN A 21 20.65 11.88 1.69
N LEU A 22 19.44 12.02 2.26
CA LEU A 22 18.60 10.89 2.69
C LEU A 22 17.50 10.56 1.67
N HIS A 23 16.91 11.57 1.01
CA HIS A 23 15.88 11.37 -0.03
C HIS A 23 16.40 10.66 -1.29
N ASN A 24 17.70 10.76 -1.59
CA ASN A 24 18.29 10.12 -2.77
C ASN A 24 18.67 8.65 -2.58
N ARG A 25 18.57 8.07 -1.36
CA ARG A 25 19.01 6.67 -1.16
C ARG A 25 17.89 5.66 -1.31
N HIS A 26 16.63 6.00 -1.05
CA HIS A 26 15.52 5.04 -1.07
C HIS A 26 14.88 4.88 -2.47
N ALA A 27 14.49 5.99 -3.12
CA ALA A 27 14.01 5.97 -4.50
C ALA A 27 15.09 5.41 -5.46
N SER A 28 16.37 5.68 -5.19
CA SER A 28 17.49 5.11 -5.96
C SER A 28 17.79 3.66 -5.62
N PHE A 29 17.46 3.18 -4.41
CA PHE A 29 17.61 1.77 -4.04
C PHE A 29 16.60 0.91 -4.80
N HIS A 30 15.35 1.36 -4.90
CA HIS A 30 14.32 0.68 -5.68
C HIS A 30 14.51 0.84 -7.18
N ALA A 31 14.98 1.99 -7.66
CA ALA A 31 15.37 2.14 -9.06
C ALA A 31 16.54 1.20 -9.45
N ARG A 32 17.51 1.00 -8.55
CA ARG A 32 18.60 0.01 -8.74
C ARG A 32 18.07 -1.42 -8.69
N ARG A 33 17.16 -1.75 -7.77
CA ARG A 33 16.55 -3.08 -7.70
C ARG A 33 15.60 -3.38 -8.87
N GLN A 34 14.86 -2.39 -9.37
CA GLN A 34 14.11 -2.53 -10.62
C GLN A 34 15.04 -2.70 -11.83
N ALA A 35 16.21 -2.05 -11.83
CA ALA A 35 17.23 -2.27 -12.85
C ALA A 35 17.87 -3.68 -12.74
N GLU A 36 18.05 -4.21 -11.54
CA GLU A 36 18.50 -5.60 -11.29
C GLU A 36 17.42 -6.62 -11.66
N ALA A 37 16.15 -6.36 -11.33
CA ALA A 37 15.01 -7.19 -11.72
C ALA A 37 14.82 -7.19 -13.25
N LYS A 38 14.99 -6.03 -13.92
CA LYS A 38 15.02 -5.95 -15.40
C LYS A 38 16.21 -6.69 -16.02
N ARG A 39 17.33 -6.83 -15.29
CA ARG A 39 18.46 -7.69 -15.70
C ARG A 39 18.22 -9.17 -15.42
N SER A 40 17.27 -9.51 -14.53
CA SER A 40 16.96 -10.90 -14.16
C SER A 40 15.78 -11.49 -14.96
N VAL A 41 15.17 -10.74 -15.88
CA VAL A 41 14.17 -11.31 -16.81
C VAL A 41 14.86 -11.63 -18.14
N ASP A 42 14.84 -12.92 -18.47
CA ASP A 42 15.38 -13.59 -19.66
C ASP A 42 16.86 -14.02 -19.61
N THR A 43 17.19 -14.93 -18.69
CA THR A 43 18.37 -15.82 -18.85
C THR A 43 18.13 -16.97 -19.83
N SER A 44 16.91 -17.10 -20.37
CA SER A 44 16.55 -18.13 -21.37
C SER A 44 17.04 -17.81 -22.79
N ASN A 45 17.50 -16.59 -23.06
CA ASN A 45 18.07 -16.14 -24.35
C ASN A 45 19.56 -15.76 -24.27
N VAL A 46 20.28 -16.19 -23.22
CA VAL A 46 21.74 -16.02 -23.20
C VAL A 46 22.34 -17.05 -24.16
N ASP A 47 22.75 -16.59 -25.33
CA ASP A 47 23.54 -17.38 -26.27
C ASP A 47 24.97 -17.54 -25.72
N TRP A 48 25.16 -18.53 -24.87
CA TRP A 48 26.43 -18.86 -24.25
C TRP A 48 27.54 -19.17 -25.27
N SER A 49 27.19 -19.49 -26.52
CA SER A 49 28.18 -19.69 -27.60
C SER A 49 28.83 -18.39 -28.08
N LYS A 50 28.21 -17.24 -27.78
CA LYS A 50 28.75 -15.90 -28.08
C LYS A 50 29.50 -15.27 -26.90
N VAL A 51 29.44 -15.90 -25.72
CA VAL A 51 30.22 -15.46 -24.56
C VAL A 51 31.65 -15.98 -24.71
N ALA A 52 32.46 -15.25 -25.44
CA ALA A 52 33.89 -15.51 -25.54
C ALA A 52 34.61 -14.83 -24.35
N TYR A 53 35.04 -15.62 -23.36
CA TYR A 53 35.96 -15.13 -22.35
C TYR A 53 37.35 -15.01 -22.97
N GLN A 54 37.87 -13.80 -23.13
CA GLN A 54 39.30 -13.60 -23.41
C GLN A 54 40.10 -13.88 -22.15
N LEU A 55 40.44 -15.16 -21.95
CA LEU A 55 41.28 -15.63 -20.85
C LEU A 55 42.79 -15.61 -21.23
N GLY A 56 43.13 -15.07 -22.39
CA GLY A 56 44.51 -15.01 -22.89
C GLY A 56 45.44 -14.13 -22.05
N ASP A 57 44.88 -13.14 -21.36
CA ASP A 57 45.61 -12.24 -20.46
C ASP A 57 45.53 -12.69 -18.99
N VAL A 58 44.92 -13.85 -18.71
CA VAL A 58 44.83 -14.40 -17.35
C VAL A 58 46.13 -15.15 -17.02
N ASP A 59 46.89 -14.56 -16.12
CA ASP A 59 48.07 -15.18 -15.49
C ASP A 59 47.63 -16.21 -14.46
N TRP A 60 47.41 -17.45 -14.92
CA TRP A 60 46.92 -18.56 -14.10
C TRP A 60 47.88 -18.94 -12.96
N ASP A 61 49.17 -18.64 -13.09
CA ASP A 61 50.17 -18.91 -12.04
C ASP A 61 49.98 -17.98 -10.83
N LYS A 62 49.47 -16.76 -11.03
CA LYS A 62 49.04 -15.88 -9.92
C LYS A 62 47.74 -16.31 -9.28
N VAL A 63 46.82 -16.89 -10.06
CA VAL A 63 45.50 -17.30 -9.57
C VAL A 63 45.61 -18.52 -8.64
N PHE A 64 46.55 -19.42 -8.91
CA PHE A 64 46.79 -20.62 -8.11
C PHE A 64 48.08 -20.57 -7.29
N ALA A 65 48.64 -19.39 -7.05
CA ALA A 65 49.76 -19.24 -6.14
C ALA A 65 49.35 -19.79 -4.76
N THR A 66 49.89 -20.97 -4.41
CA THR A 66 49.65 -21.63 -3.14
C THR A 66 49.99 -20.66 -2.02
N PRO A 67 49.02 -20.26 -1.16
CA PRO A 67 49.33 -19.43 -0.02
C PRO A 67 50.32 -20.18 0.86
N SER A 68 51.39 -19.49 1.26
CA SER A 68 52.30 -19.96 2.31
C SER A 68 51.47 -20.34 3.53
N PRO A 69 51.66 -21.54 4.12
CA PRO A 69 50.80 -22.03 5.18
C PRO A 69 50.75 -21.04 6.34
N ALA A 70 49.53 -20.58 6.65
CA ALA A 70 49.26 -19.77 7.82
C ALA A 70 49.68 -20.53 9.09
N PRO A 71 50.28 -19.86 10.09
CA PRO A 71 50.67 -20.49 11.34
C PRO A 71 49.46 -21.15 12.01
N ALA A 72 49.66 -22.39 12.47
CA ALA A 72 48.62 -23.22 13.06
C ALA A 72 47.95 -22.50 14.25
N PRO A 73 46.60 -22.49 14.33
CA PRO A 73 45.90 -21.89 15.45
C PRO A 73 46.23 -22.64 16.76
N LYS A 74 46.51 -21.85 17.80
CA LYS A 74 46.77 -22.33 19.16
C LYS A 74 45.52 -23.06 19.70
N PRO A 75 45.65 -24.23 20.35
CA PRO A 75 44.50 -24.98 20.88
C PRO A 75 43.68 -24.13 21.85
N ALA A 76 42.36 -24.09 21.64
CA ALA A 76 41.42 -23.46 22.55
C ALA A 76 41.29 -24.28 23.84
N GLU A 77 41.25 -23.58 24.98
CA GLU A 77 40.98 -24.18 26.29
C GLU A 77 39.57 -24.79 26.35
N PRO A 78 39.38 -25.89 27.11
CA PRO A 78 38.10 -26.58 27.19
C PRO A 78 37.06 -25.71 27.91
N VAL A 79 35.96 -25.42 27.20
CA VAL A 79 34.78 -24.76 27.76
C VAL A 79 34.02 -25.78 28.61
N ALA A 80 33.70 -25.36 29.84
CA ALA A 80 33.00 -26.15 30.84
C ALA A 80 31.60 -26.61 30.39
N GLU A 81 31.28 -27.82 30.81
CA GLU A 81 30.06 -28.58 30.59
C GLU A 81 28.81 -27.83 31.06
N ALA A 82 27.88 -27.56 30.14
CA ALA A 82 26.59 -26.95 30.44
C ALA A 82 25.66 -28.00 31.09
N LYS A 83 25.19 -27.72 32.31
CA LYS A 83 24.18 -28.49 33.02
C LYS A 83 22.90 -28.63 32.19
N GLN A 84 22.42 -29.87 32.06
CA GLN A 84 21.07 -30.20 31.60
C GLN A 84 20.02 -29.51 32.47
N VAL A 85 19.12 -28.79 31.83
CA VAL A 85 17.92 -28.25 32.47
C VAL A 85 16.80 -29.27 32.30
N GLU A 86 16.23 -29.62 33.44
CA GLU A 86 15.17 -30.57 33.69
C GLU A 86 13.89 -30.25 32.89
N ALA A 87 13.33 -31.27 32.24
CA ALA A 87 12.15 -31.17 31.40
C ALA A 87 10.90 -30.83 32.24
N ALA A 88 10.34 -29.64 32.01
CA ALA A 88 9.07 -29.24 32.58
C ALA A 88 7.91 -30.08 32.00
N ALA A 89 7.05 -30.57 32.91
CA ALA A 89 5.91 -31.41 32.62
C ALA A 89 4.91 -30.75 31.65
N ALA A 90 4.39 -31.57 30.73
CA ALA A 90 3.33 -31.19 29.79
C ALA A 90 2.01 -30.88 30.52
N PRO A 91 1.28 -29.82 30.14
CA PRO A 91 -0.06 -29.57 30.66
C PRO A 91 -1.06 -30.58 30.10
N THR A 92 -1.84 -31.19 30.99
CA THR A 92 -2.99 -32.04 30.66
C THR A 92 -4.17 -31.17 30.25
N TYR A 93 -4.62 -31.31 29.00
CA TYR A 93 -5.84 -30.69 28.50
C TYR A 93 -7.08 -31.52 28.90
N PRO A 94 -8.15 -30.89 29.40
CA PRO A 94 -9.42 -31.59 29.61
C PRO A 94 -10.12 -31.89 28.28
N SER A 95 -10.73 -33.08 28.27
CA SER A 95 -11.51 -33.72 27.21
C SER A 95 -12.66 -32.83 26.68
N PRO A 96 -12.96 -32.86 25.36
CA PRO A 96 -14.05 -32.07 24.78
C PRO A 96 -15.43 -32.63 25.17
N SER A 97 -16.26 -31.76 25.77
CA SER A 97 -17.68 -32.02 26.02
C SER A 97 -18.50 -31.95 24.73
N ALA A 98 -19.55 -32.77 24.70
CA ALA A 98 -20.45 -32.99 23.58
C ALA A 98 -21.23 -31.74 23.10
N PRO A 99 -21.75 -31.71 21.86
CA PRO A 99 -22.43 -30.55 21.29
C PRO A 99 -23.83 -30.34 21.89
N ALA A 100 -24.13 -29.09 22.23
CA ALA A 100 -25.44 -28.65 22.69
C ALA A 100 -26.39 -28.40 21.50
N GLU A 101 -27.67 -28.72 21.74
CA GLU A 101 -28.83 -28.60 20.85
C GLU A 101 -29.05 -27.20 20.26
N GLU A 102 -29.40 -27.20 18.98
CA GLU A 102 -29.73 -26.05 18.15
C GLU A 102 -31.15 -25.53 18.46
N LYS A 103 -31.26 -24.28 18.93
CA LYS A 103 -32.55 -23.58 19.06
C LYS A 103 -32.86 -22.76 17.81
N LYS A 104 -34.02 -23.07 17.23
CA LYS A 104 -34.69 -22.45 16.08
C LYS A 104 -34.87 -20.91 16.23
N PRO A 105 -34.72 -20.11 15.15
CA PRO A 105 -34.79 -18.66 15.21
C PRO A 105 -36.21 -18.11 15.37
N SER A 106 -36.31 -17.01 16.14
CA SER A 106 -37.49 -16.16 16.30
C SER A 106 -37.57 -15.13 15.14
N PRO A 107 -38.75 -14.83 14.58
CA PRO A 107 -38.87 -13.87 13.48
C PRO A 107 -38.66 -12.42 13.95
N THR A 108 -37.87 -11.67 13.17
CA THR A 108 -37.63 -10.23 13.32
C THR A 108 -38.81 -9.43 12.73
N PRO A 109 -39.35 -8.41 13.43
CA PRO A 109 -40.43 -7.58 12.91
C PRO A 109 -39.97 -6.63 11.78
N THR A 110 -40.87 -6.47 10.82
CA THR A 110 -40.76 -5.61 9.63
C THR A 110 -40.72 -4.12 10.00
N PRO A 111 -39.81 -3.31 9.42
CA PRO A 111 -39.83 -1.87 9.62
C PRO A 111 -40.94 -1.17 8.83
N THR A 112 -41.61 -0.24 9.52
CA THR A 112 -42.64 0.68 9.01
C THR A 112 -42.02 1.71 8.03
N PRO A 113 -42.69 2.06 6.91
CA PRO A 113 -42.18 3.06 5.97
C PRO A 113 -42.26 4.48 6.52
N THR A 114 -41.16 5.23 6.39
CA THR A 114 -41.04 6.66 6.69
C THR A 114 -41.66 7.50 5.55
N PRO A 115 -42.42 8.57 5.84
CA PRO A 115 -43.06 9.39 4.81
C PRO A 115 -42.09 10.29 4.03
N THR A 116 -42.39 10.43 2.74
CA THR A 116 -41.74 11.27 1.73
C THR A 116 -41.96 12.77 1.98
N PRO A 117 -40.91 13.62 1.97
CA PRO A 117 -41.10 15.07 1.90
C PRO A 117 -41.35 15.56 0.46
N SER A 118 -42.33 16.46 0.36
CA SER A 118 -42.79 17.18 -0.84
C SER A 118 -41.76 18.24 -1.31
N PRO A 119 -41.63 18.52 -2.62
CA PRO A 119 -40.65 19.48 -3.13
C PRO A 119 -41.04 20.94 -2.87
N SER A 120 -40.04 21.74 -2.47
CA SER A 120 -40.12 23.19 -2.36
C SER A 120 -39.53 23.86 -3.60
N SER A 121 -40.18 24.95 -3.99
CA SER A 121 -40.10 25.71 -5.24
C SER A 121 -38.76 26.37 -5.58
N ALA A 122 -38.53 26.51 -6.89
CA ALA A 122 -37.47 27.25 -7.57
C ALA A 122 -37.50 28.77 -7.33
N PRO A 123 -36.39 29.46 -7.64
CA PRO A 123 -36.47 30.80 -8.22
C PRO A 123 -35.68 30.99 -9.53
N ALA A 124 -36.36 31.73 -10.40
CA ALA A 124 -36.04 32.51 -11.60
C ALA A 124 -34.59 32.74 -12.07
N ASP A 125 -34.50 32.67 -13.41
CA ASP A 125 -33.48 33.22 -14.30
C ASP A 125 -33.14 34.70 -14.03
N ASP A 126 -31.84 35.02 -14.14
CA ASP A 126 -31.39 36.35 -14.56
C ASP A 126 -30.29 36.24 -15.62
N LYS A 127 -30.52 36.89 -16.76
CA LYS A 127 -29.61 37.00 -17.90
C LYS A 127 -28.43 37.92 -17.59
N LYS A 128 -27.21 37.54 -17.99
CA LYS A 128 -26.14 38.49 -18.39
C LYS A 128 -25.10 37.88 -19.35
N ASP A 129 -24.94 38.56 -20.49
CA ASP A 129 -23.80 38.76 -21.40
C ASP A 129 -22.82 37.60 -21.76
N PRO A 130 -22.79 37.13 -23.03
CA PRO A 130 -22.16 35.84 -23.39
C PRO A 130 -20.69 35.87 -23.88
N ILE A 131 -19.86 36.89 -23.60
CA ILE A 131 -18.51 36.95 -24.22
C ILE A 131 -17.36 37.23 -23.24
N GLY A 132 -17.63 37.64 -21.99
CA GLY A 132 -16.61 37.78 -20.94
C GLY A 132 -16.39 36.53 -20.09
N ASP A 133 -17.30 35.56 -20.16
CA ASP A 133 -17.50 34.52 -19.15
C ASP A 133 -16.91 33.15 -19.52
N LEU A 134 -16.20 33.06 -20.66
CA LEU A 134 -15.69 31.78 -21.16
C LEU A 134 -14.30 31.41 -20.59
N LEU A 135 -13.59 32.36 -19.98
CA LEU A 135 -12.27 32.11 -19.39
C LEU A 135 -12.30 31.95 -17.86
N ASP A 136 -13.28 32.55 -17.18
CA ASP A 136 -13.46 32.40 -15.73
C ASP A 136 -14.31 31.17 -15.35
N ASN A 137 -15.31 30.79 -16.16
CA ASN A 137 -16.13 29.58 -15.92
C ASN A 137 -15.37 28.25 -16.09
N VAL A 138 -14.25 28.22 -16.82
CA VAL A 138 -13.47 26.98 -16.95
C VAL A 138 -12.75 26.68 -15.63
N GLY A 139 -12.34 27.72 -14.90
CA GLY A 139 -11.76 27.58 -13.56
C GLY A 139 -12.79 27.08 -12.55
N ASP A 140 -13.98 27.70 -12.51
CA ASP A 140 -15.05 27.32 -11.58
C ASP A 140 -15.64 25.94 -11.91
N SER A 141 -15.86 25.62 -13.19
CA SER A 141 -16.38 24.30 -13.58
C SER A 141 -15.40 23.16 -13.27
N ILE A 142 -14.09 23.38 -13.40
CA ILE A 142 -13.07 22.36 -13.05
C ILE A 142 -12.97 22.24 -11.52
N ASN A 143 -13.03 23.36 -10.80
CA ASN A 143 -13.03 23.35 -9.34
C ASN A 143 -14.31 22.73 -8.76
N ASP A 144 -15.47 22.87 -9.39
CA ASP A 144 -16.73 22.24 -9.00
C ASP A 144 -16.71 20.74 -9.28
N ILE A 145 -16.19 20.30 -10.45
CA ILE A 145 -16.06 18.87 -10.76
C ILE A 145 -15.08 18.17 -9.79
N VAL A 146 -13.96 18.82 -9.46
CA VAL A 146 -13.01 18.34 -8.45
C VAL A 146 -13.62 18.48 -7.04
N GLY A 147 -14.42 19.52 -6.83
CA GLY A 147 -15.31 19.80 -5.72
C GLY A 147 -16.13 18.60 -5.30
N ASP A 148 -16.91 18.13 -6.26
CA ASP A 148 -17.87 17.04 -6.16
C ASP A 148 -17.19 15.70 -5.91
N VAL A 149 -16.08 15.40 -6.58
CA VAL A 149 -15.38 14.11 -6.37
C VAL A 149 -14.68 14.06 -5.01
N LEU A 150 -14.23 15.20 -4.48
CA LEU A 150 -13.56 15.27 -3.19
C LEU A 150 -14.51 15.60 -2.04
N ASN A 151 -15.80 15.79 -2.30
CA ASN A 151 -16.83 16.05 -1.27
C ASN A 151 -16.49 17.22 -0.32
N GLY A 152 -15.80 18.24 -0.83
CA GLY A 152 -15.37 19.39 -0.03
C GLY A 152 -14.12 19.16 0.84
N LEU A 153 -13.41 18.03 0.67
CA LEU A 153 -12.25 17.66 1.49
C LEU A 153 -10.91 18.15 0.93
N GLN A 154 -10.89 19.06 -0.04
CA GLN A 154 -9.67 19.52 -0.73
C GLN A 154 -8.57 19.99 0.23
N SER A 155 -8.95 20.58 1.37
CA SER A 155 -8.02 21.03 2.40
C SER A 155 -7.17 19.89 2.99
N MET A 156 -7.68 18.66 3.04
CA MET A 156 -6.93 17.50 3.51
C MET A 156 -5.81 17.13 2.54
N ILE A 157 -6.04 17.18 1.22
CA ILE A 157 -5.00 16.95 0.20
C ILE A 157 -3.87 17.96 0.37
N THR A 158 -4.22 19.24 0.48
CA THR A 158 -3.26 20.33 0.66
C THR A 158 -2.51 20.20 1.99
N SER A 159 -3.18 19.81 3.06
CA SER A 159 -2.60 19.66 4.40
C SER A 159 -1.48 18.61 4.44
N ILE A 160 -1.63 17.52 3.70
CA ILE A 160 -0.59 16.48 3.64
C ILE A 160 0.41 16.72 2.49
N GLY A 161 0.20 17.73 1.64
CA GLY A 161 1.05 18.01 0.48
C GLY A 161 0.90 16.98 -0.65
N ALA A 162 -0.24 16.30 -0.74
CA ALA A 162 -0.52 15.34 -1.79
C ALA A 162 -0.98 16.04 -3.09
N LYS A 163 -0.95 15.29 -4.19
CA LYS A 163 -1.54 15.69 -5.47
C LYS A 163 -2.95 15.13 -5.59
N THR A 164 -3.84 15.92 -6.19
CA THR A 164 -5.18 15.43 -6.58
C THR A 164 -5.04 14.36 -7.67
N GLY A 165 -5.74 13.25 -7.47
CA GLY A 165 -5.77 12.13 -8.40
C GLY A 165 -6.46 12.46 -9.72
N LYS A 166 -6.19 11.64 -10.75
CA LYS A 166 -6.74 11.83 -12.09
C LYS A 166 -8.26 11.60 -12.15
N ASN A 167 -8.78 10.71 -11.31
CA ASN A 167 -10.20 10.36 -11.19
C ASN A 167 -10.89 10.04 -12.53
N PRO A 168 -10.30 9.18 -13.39
CA PRO A 168 -10.97 8.81 -14.63
C PRO A 168 -12.30 8.09 -14.32
N LYS A 169 -13.31 8.27 -15.16
CA LYS A 169 -14.64 7.66 -15.04
C LYS A 169 -14.88 6.50 -16.03
N SER A 170 -13.82 6.06 -16.69
CA SER A 170 -13.82 4.96 -17.66
C SER A 170 -12.42 4.35 -17.76
N ASN A 171 -12.32 3.14 -18.30
CA ASN A 171 -11.03 2.47 -18.43
C ASN A 171 -10.06 3.25 -19.34
N GLN A 172 -9.00 3.76 -18.73
CA GLN A 172 -7.86 4.38 -19.40
C GLN A 172 -6.58 3.57 -19.15
N ASN A 173 -6.69 2.24 -19.29
CA ASN A 173 -5.66 1.23 -19.02
C ASN A 173 -5.23 1.21 -17.53
N GLY A 174 -6.17 1.12 -16.58
CA GLY A 174 -5.78 1.12 -15.17
C GLY A 174 -6.93 1.07 -14.17
N ILE A 175 -7.08 2.14 -13.40
CA ILE A 175 -8.03 2.26 -12.28
C ILE A 175 -8.99 3.41 -12.61
N TRP A 176 -10.29 3.25 -12.40
CA TRP A 176 -11.26 4.31 -12.64
C TRP A 176 -12.45 4.25 -11.69
N LEU A 177 -13.09 5.40 -11.46
CA LEU A 177 -14.33 5.50 -10.70
C LEU A 177 -15.45 4.84 -11.50
N GLY A 178 -16.12 3.85 -10.91
CA GLY A 178 -17.16 3.09 -11.60
C GLY A 178 -17.33 1.67 -11.08
N LYS A 179 -18.36 1.00 -11.61
CA LYS A 179 -18.76 -0.37 -11.25
C LYS A 179 -18.88 -1.31 -12.46
N ASP A 180 -18.43 -0.84 -13.61
CA ASP A 180 -18.53 -1.47 -14.92
C ASP A 180 -17.49 -2.58 -15.16
N SER A 181 -16.42 -2.64 -14.36
CA SER A 181 -15.50 -3.78 -14.40
C SER A 181 -16.01 -4.98 -13.60
N LYS A 182 -15.71 -6.17 -14.12
CA LYS A 182 -15.83 -7.44 -13.39
C LYS A 182 -14.79 -7.56 -12.26
N TRP A 183 -13.75 -6.73 -12.29
CA TRP A 183 -12.72 -6.59 -11.26
C TRP A 183 -12.89 -5.22 -10.60
N ARG A 184 -13.49 -5.20 -9.42
CA ARG A 184 -13.75 -3.92 -8.74
C ARG A 184 -13.69 -4.03 -7.23
N THR A 185 -13.51 -2.89 -6.60
CA THR A 185 -13.58 -2.74 -5.15
C THR A 185 -14.64 -1.73 -4.80
N GLN A 186 -15.52 -2.08 -3.86
CA GLN A 186 -16.39 -1.12 -3.19
C GLN A 186 -15.74 -0.74 -1.88
N PHE A 187 -15.34 0.52 -1.74
CA PHE A 187 -14.83 1.07 -0.49
C PHE A 187 -15.97 1.73 0.27
N THR A 188 -16.05 1.46 1.56
CA THR A 188 -17.00 2.07 2.50
C THR A 188 -16.22 2.72 3.62
N ASN A 189 -16.47 4.01 3.89
CA ASN A 189 -15.94 4.68 5.07
C ASN A 189 -16.89 4.48 6.25
N ASP A 190 -16.61 3.52 7.12
CA ASP A 190 -17.37 3.26 8.36
C ASP A 190 -16.73 3.94 9.58
N ASN A 191 -15.65 4.71 9.37
CA ASN A 191 -15.07 5.55 10.41
C ASN A 191 -15.99 6.75 10.67
N ASN A 192 -15.93 7.31 11.88
CA ASN A 192 -16.70 8.50 12.28
C ASN A 192 -16.09 9.82 11.77
N LYS A 193 -15.00 9.76 11.01
CA LYS A 193 -14.35 10.89 10.34
C LYS A 193 -14.46 10.74 8.83
N ASP A 194 -14.52 11.86 8.14
CA ASP A 194 -14.40 11.90 6.69
C ASP A 194 -12.98 11.54 6.25
N ALA A 195 -12.87 10.93 5.07
CA ALA A 195 -11.61 10.45 4.51
C ALA A 195 -11.43 10.87 3.06
N ILE A 196 -10.19 10.97 2.62
CA ILE A 196 -9.85 10.89 1.21
C ILE A 196 -9.24 9.53 0.94
N LEU A 197 -9.83 8.78 0.03
CA LEU A 197 -9.26 7.54 -0.46
C LEU A 197 -8.34 7.85 -1.65
N PHE A 198 -7.06 7.53 -1.49
CA PHE A 198 -6.10 7.54 -2.59
C PHE A 198 -5.89 6.14 -3.13
N CYS A 199 -5.84 5.99 -4.45
CA CYS A 199 -5.40 4.76 -5.11
C CYS A 199 -4.37 5.04 -6.19
N TRP A 200 -3.38 4.16 -6.30
CA TRP A 200 -2.31 4.22 -7.29
C TRP A 200 -2.00 2.84 -7.85
N ARG A 201 -1.37 2.81 -9.02
CA ARG A 201 -0.89 1.57 -9.65
C ARG A 201 0.49 1.20 -9.16
N SER A 202 0.76 -0.09 -9.07
CA SER A 202 2.06 -0.64 -8.62
C SER A 202 3.02 -0.97 -9.79
N ASN A 203 2.83 -0.35 -10.95
CA ASN A 203 3.74 -0.50 -12.10
C ASN A 203 5.09 0.21 -11.92
N ASP A 204 5.17 1.17 -11.00
CA ASP A 204 6.40 1.80 -10.53
C ASP A 204 6.29 2.04 -9.01
N PHE A 205 7.34 1.72 -8.25
CA PHE A 205 7.39 1.99 -6.80
C PHE A 205 7.23 3.48 -6.48
N LYS A 206 7.47 4.39 -7.41
CA LYS A 206 7.24 5.84 -7.18
C LYS A 206 5.76 6.21 -7.11
N ASN A 207 4.86 5.43 -7.69
CA ASN A 207 3.46 5.83 -7.78
C ASN A 207 2.74 5.87 -6.43
N MET A 208 3.31 5.22 -5.40
CA MET A 208 2.82 5.35 -4.03
C MET A 208 3.15 6.70 -3.38
N CYS A 209 4.12 7.46 -3.93
CA CYS A 209 4.54 8.76 -3.41
C CYS A 209 3.56 9.85 -3.86
N ILE A 210 2.41 9.95 -3.20
CA ILE A 210 1.28 10.79 -3.64
C ILE A 210 1.57 12.31 -3.61
N ASN A 211 2.64 12.73 -2.95
CA ASN A 211 3.15 14.10 -2.99
C ASN A 211 3.97 14.43 -4.25
N GLU A 212 4.55 13.42 -4.88
CA GLU A 212 5.40 13.57 -6.06
C GLU A 212 4.67 13.12 -7.33
N MET A 213 4.02 11.97 -7.26
CA MET A 213 3.30 11.33 -8.35
C MET A 213 1.81 11.63 -8.23
N GLN A 214 1.17 11.87 -9.37
CA GLN A 214 -0.27 12.07 -9.41
C GLN A 214 -0.97 10.71 -9.22
N PRO A 215 -1.79 10.52 -8.15
CA PRO A 215 -2.53 9.28 -7.95
C PRO A 215 -3.52 9.02 -9.09
N GLU A 216 -3.93 7.77 -9.28
CA GLU A 216 -5.01 7.50 -10.25
C GLU A 216 -6.35 7.98 -9.69
N ILE A 217 -6.60 7.70 -8.41
CA ILE A 217 -7.83 8.11 -7.72
C ILE A 217 -7.47 8.92 -6.48
N SER A 218 -8.21 10.01 -6.28
CA SER A 218 -8.40 10.66 -4.99
C SER A 218 -9.89 11.03 -4.88
N VAL A 219 -10.62 10.35 -4.01
CA VAL A 219 -12.06 10.54 -3.84
C VAL A 219 -12.38 10.81 -2.38
N GLY A 220 -13.23 11.80 -2.13
CA GLY A 220 -13.73 12.10 -0.79
C GLY A 220 -14.80 11.08 -0.40
N LEU A 221 -14.71 10.58 0.82
CA LEU A 221 -15.66 9.65 1.42
C LEU A 221 -16.04 10.19 2.79
N LYS A 222 -17.23 10.76 2.91
CA LYS A 222 -17.77 11.11 4.22
C LYS A 222 -18.07 9.85 5.01
N SER A 223 -18.20 9.99 6.32
CA SER A 223 -18.64 8.89 7.19
C SER A 223 -19.94 8.27 6.68
N GLY A 224 -19.97 6.95 6.53
CA GLY A 224 -21.07 6.16 5.99
C GLY A 224 -21.15 6.07 4.45
N GLU A 225 -20.33 6.83 3.71
CA GLU A 225 -20.36 6.81 2.25
C GLU A 225 -19.61 5.62 1.66
N SER A 226 -19.94 5.27 0.42
CA SER A 226 -19.25 4.25 -0.36
C SER A 226 -18.96 4.71 -1.78
N VAL A 227 -17.89 4.18 -2.35
CA VAL A 227 -17.50 4.38 -3.75
C VAL A 227 -17.11 3.04 -4.38
N ASP A 228 -17.57 2.81 -5.61
CA ASP A 228 -17.09 1.71 -6.44
C ASP A 228 -15.92 2.21 -7.30
N ILE A 229 -14.82 1.47 -7.28
CA ILE A 229 -13.63 1.68 -8.12
C ILE A 229 -13.43 0.42 -8.96
N SER A 230 -13.47 0.61 -10.28
CA SER A 230 -13.20 -0.41 -11.29
C SER A 230 -11.71 -0.50 -11.59
N PHE A 231 -11.25 -1.71 -11.90
CA PHE A 231 -9.86 -2.00 -12.26
C PHE A 231 -9.80 -2.81 -13.55
N GLU A 232 -8.72 -2.61 -14.31
CA GLU A 232 -8.37 -3.48 -15.44
C GLU A 232 -7.98 -4.88 -14.92
N GLU A 233 -8.21 -5.92 -15.73
CA GLU A 233 -7.71 -7.26 -15.43
C GLU A 233 -6.17 -7.25 -15.36
N ASN A 234 -5.59 -7.94 -14.39
CA ASN A 234 -4.15 -7.94 -14.11
C ASN A 234 -3.59 -6.60 -13.60
N ALA A 235 -4.45 -5.63 -13.24
CA ALA A 235 -3.99 -4.41 -12.61
C ALA A 235 -3.54 -4.68 -11.16
N SER A 236 -2.27 -4.36 -10.89
CA SER A 236 -1.74 -4.22 -9.53
C SER A 236 -1.88 -2.78 -9.05
N ALA A 237 -2.41 -2.62 -7.85
CA ALA A 237 -2.70 -1.33 -7.24
C ALA A 237 -2.64 -1.42 -5.71
N ALA A 238 -2.57 -0.26 -5.08
CA ALA A 238 -2.86 -0.12 -3.66
C ALA A 238 -3.73 1.12 -3.44
N CYS A 239 -4.50 1.08 -2.36
CA CYS A 239 -5.31 2.19 -1.89
C CYS A 239 -5.11 2.41 -0.39
N ALA A 240 -5.12 3.66 0.05
CA ALA A 240 -5.00 4.01 1.45
C ALA A 240 -5.89 5.22 1.81
N PRO A 241 -6.58 5.18 2.96
CA PRO A 241 -7.35 6.31 3.44
C PRO A 241 -6.46 7.35 4.13
N VAL A 242 -6.75 8.61 3.85
CA VAL A 242 -6.25 9.78 4.58
C VAL A 242 -7.40 10.33 5.41
N PHE A 243 -7.28 10.22 6.72
CA PHE A 243 -8.11 10.90 7.71
C PHE A 243 -7.45 12.22 8.15
N PRO A 244 -8.15 13.11 8.88
CA PRO A 244 -7.60 14.40 9.32
C PRO A 244 -6.27 14.34 10.07
N ASP A 245 -5.99 13.24 10.77
CA ASP A 245 -4.76 12.98 11.53
C ASP A 245 -3.71 12.15 10.78
N THR A 246 -4.01 11.73 9.55
CA THR A 246 -3.08 10.99 8.70
C THR A 246 -1.97 11.92 8.19
N LYS A 247 -0.75 11.37 8.09
CA LYS A 247 0.44 12.06 7.59
C LYS A 247 1.00 11.34 6.37
N LEU A 248 2.00 11.94 5.74
CA LEU A 248 2.81 11.21 4.78
C LEU A 248 3.91 10.43 5.49
N ALA A 249 4.17 9.23 5.00
CA ALA A 249 5.35 8.46 5.36
C ALA A 249 6.59 9.18 4.81
N MET A 250 7.78 8.83 5.32
CA MET A 250 9.02 9.52 4.93
C MET A 250 9.34 9.45 3.43
N PHE A 251 8.80 8.46 2.72
CA PHE A 251 8.95 8.29 1.28
C PHE A 251 7.86 9.02 0.46
N GLY A 252 6.92 9.74 1.10
CA GLY A 252 5.89 10.53 0.44
C GLY A 252 4.57 9.80 0.15
N GLY A 253 4.43 8.54 0.55
CA GLY A 253 3.13 7.83 0.52
C GLY A 253 2.30 8.05 1.78
N VAL A 254 1.11 7.46 1.81
CA VAL A 254 0.19 7.60 2.95
C VAL A 254 0.71 6.83 4.17
N ASP A 255 0.96 7.49 5.30
CA ASP A 255 1.39 6.86 6.56
C ASP A 255 0.23 6.17 7.29
N ASN A 256 -0.33 5.14 6.66
CA ASN A 256 -1.49 4.43 7.15
C ASN A 256 -1.44 2.95 6.72
N THR A 257 -2.42 2.15 7.16
CA THR A 257 -2.64 0.80 6.64
C THR A 257 -3.14 0.89 5.20
N TRP A 258 -2.66 0.01 4.34
CA TRP A 258 -3.00 -0.03 2.91
C TRP A 258 -3.84 -1.25 2.58
N PHE A 259 -4.72 -1.10 1.59
CA PHE A 259 -5.30 -2.22 0.86
C PHE A 259 -4.48 -2.41 -0.41
N GLU A 260 -3.86 -3.58 -0.58
CA GLU A 260 -3.08 -3.92 -1.76
C GLU A 260 -3.82 -4.98 -2.58
N VAL A 261 -3.71 -4.89 -3.91
CA VAL A 261 -4.46 -5.77 -4.81
C VAL A 261 -3.74 -5.97 -6.12
N THR A 262 -3.74 -7.20 -6.61
CA THR A 262 -3.52 -7.52 -8.03
C THR A 262 -4.73 -8.27 -8.54
N PHE A 263 -5.56 -7.62 -9.35
CA PHE A 263 -6.76 -8.24 -9.90
C PHE A 263 -6.43 -9.27 -10.97
N GLY A 264 -7.17 -10.37 -11.04
CA GLY A 264 -7.03 -11.37 -12.09
C GLY A 264 -7.25 -12.80 -11.58
N PRO A 265 -7.27 -13.80 -12.47
CA PRO A 265 -7.57 -15.18 -12.10
C PRO A 265 -6.54 -15.82 -11.14
N THR A 266 -5.30 -15.33 -11.17
CA THR A 266 -4.20 -15.71 -10.26
C THR A 266 -3.83 -14.56 -9.31
N GLY A 267 -4.70 -13.56 -9.24
CA GLY A 267 -4.53 -12.37 -8.43
C GLY A 267 -4.73 -12.65 -6.94
N ALA A 268 -4.27 -11.71 -6.12
CA ALA A 268 -4.46 -11.70 -4.68
C ALA A 268 -4.72 -10.27 -4.18
N PHE A 269 -5.39 -10.15 -3.05
CA PHE A 269 -5.54 -8.89 -2.33
C PHE A 269 -5.20 -9.08 -0.88
N ASP A 270 -4.83 -8.01 -0.19
CA ASP A 270 -4.48 -8.06 1.22
C ASP A 270 -4.56 -6.68 1.88
N VAL A 271 -4.47 -6.70 3.20
CA VAL A 271 -4.30 -5.55 4.07
C VAL A 271 -2.84 -5.54 4.49
N SER A 272 -2.20 -4.39 4.34
CA SER A 272 -0.78 -4.22 4.57
C SER A 272 -0.53 -3.18 5.65
N ARG A 273 0.08 -3.63 6.74
CA ARG A 273 0.50 -2.80 7.88
C ARG A 273 1.98 -2.44 7.81
N ASN A 274 2.63 -2.76 6.69
CA ASN A 274 4.07 -2.57 6.51
C ASN A 274 4.49 -1.11 6.64
N ILE A 275 3.64 -0.17 6.21
CA ILE A 275 3.95 1.25 6.25
C ILE A 275 3.78 1.78 7.67
N ASN A 276 2.65 1.45 8.29
CA ASN A 276 2.33 1.87 9.65
C ASN A 276 1.64 0.73 10.40
N MET A 277 2.39 0.10 11.31
CA MET A 277 1.84 -0.98 12.15
C MET A 277 0.68 -0.51 13.03
N ASN A 278 0.50 0.79 13.26
CA ASN A 278 -0.60 1.35 14.05
C ASN A 278 -1.57 2.17 13.18
N GLY A 279 -1.63 1.90 11.87
CA GLY A 279 -2.60 2.54 10.99
C GLY A 279 -4.05 2.18 11.32
N SER A 280 -4.97 2.90 10.68
CA SER A 280 -6.42 2.69 10.70
C SER A 280 -6.79 1.25 10.36
N ASN A 281 -7.94 0.82 10.87
CA ASN A 281 -8.41 -0.53 10.61
C ASN A 281 -8.97 -0.60 9.19
N ILE A 282 -8.54 -1.61 8.45
CA ILE A 282 -9.11 -1.95 7.14
C ILE A 282 -9.53 -3.42 7.17
N SER A 283 -10.68 -3.72 6.58
CA SER A 283 -11.11 -5.08 6.27
C SER A 283 -11.55 -5.17 4.83
N ALA A 284 -10.99 -6.12 4.09
CA ALA A 284 -11.27 -6.41 2.70
C ALA A 284 -11.85 -7.83 2.59
N LYS A 285 -13.06 -7.95 2.06
CA LYS A 285 -13.75 -9.23 1.86
C LYS A 285 -13.98 -9.50 0.39
N GLY A 286 -13.37 -10.56 -0.12
CA GLY A 286 -13.60 -11.09 -1.46
C GLY A 286 -14.48 -12.34 -1.44
N SER A 287 -14.57 -13.02 -2.58
CA SER A 287 -15.37 -14.24 -2.74
C SER A 287 -14.87 -15.45 -1.94
N LYS A 288 -13.55 -15.55 -1.70
CA LYS A 288 -12.93 -16.73 -1.10
C LYS A 288 -12.45 -16.53 0.33
N CYS A 289 -12.13 -15.30 0.72
CA CYS A 289 -11.48 -15.01 1.98
C CYS A 289 -11.66 -13.55 2.40
N THR A 290 -11.25 -13.27 3.64
CA THR A 290 -11.17 -11.93 4.20
C THR A 290 -9.72 -11.64 4.54
N SER A 291 -9.28 -10.45 4.16
CA SER A 291 -8.05 -9.84 4.67
C SER A 291 -8.41 -8.69 5.61
N ASP A 292 -7.81 -8.62 6.79
CA ASP A 292 -8.06 -7.58 7.78
C ASP A 292 -6.82 -7.36 8.65
N MET A 293 -6.93 -6.66 9.78
CA MET A 293 -5.78 -6.36 10.64
C MET A 293 -5.07 -7.60 11.24
N ASN A 294 -5.69 -8.79 11.14
CA ASN A 294 -5.24 -10.04 11.73
C ASN A 294 -5.24 -11.24 10.78
N THR A 295 -6.00 -11.20 9.69
CA THR A 295 -6.16 -12.30 8.72
C THR A 295 -5.60 -11.87 7.37
N CYS A 296 -4.83 -12.74 6.71
CA CYS A 296 -4.21 -12.42 5.41
C CYS A 296 -3.59 -11.03 5.34
N VAL A 297 -2.68 -10.75 6.27
CA VAL A 297 -2.19 -9.39 6.52
C VAL A 297 -0.68 -9.32 6.53
N PHE A 298 -0.11 -8.37 5.80
CA PHE A 298 1.31 -8.10 5.88
C PHE A 298 1.64 -7.30 7.14
N LYS A 299 2.60 -7.80 7.91
CA LYS A 299 3.06 -7.18 9.15
C LYS A 299 4.58 -7.19 9.22
N CYS A 300 5.13 -6.12 9.80
CA CYS A 300 6.53 -6.07 10.11
C CYS A 300 6.94 -7.07 11.18
N LYS A 301 8.11 -7.65 11.01
CA LYS A 301 8.76 -8.57 11.96
C LYS A 301 9.41 -7.78 13.09
N ASN A 302 9.79 -8.49 14.15
CA ASN A 302 10.68 -7.99 15.22
C ASN A 302 10.20 -6.69 15.91
N GLY A 303 8.89 -6.44 15.95
CA GLY A 303 8.32 -5.24 16.59
C GLY A 303 8.62 -3.93 15.87
N MET A 304 9.05 -3.97 14.60
CA MET A 304 9.22 -2.75 13.80
C MET A 304 7.88 -2.07 13.56
N ASN A 305 7.85 -0.74 13.60
CA ASN A 305 6.64 0.04 13.31
C ASN A 305 6.40 0.24 11.81
N THR A 306 7.47 0.12 11.01
CA THR A 306 7.46 0.26 9.56
C THR A 306 8.54 -0.65 8.96
N CYS A 307 8.30 -1.20 7.78
CA CYS A 307 9.18 -2.16 7.11
C CYS A 307 8.95 -2.15 5.60
N GLU A 308 10.03 -2.35 4.84
CA GLU A 308 9.98 -2.20 3.38
C GLU A 308 10.72 -3.33 2.64
N LYS A 309 11.67 -3.99 3.29
CA LYS A 309 12.42 -5.08 2.66
C LYS A 309 11.67 -6.39 2.82
N GLY A 310 11.79 -7.28 1.84
CA GLY A 310 11.18 -8.61 1.89
C GLY A 310 11.55 -9.46 3.11
N THR A 311 12.69 -9.17 3.75
CA THR A 311 13.13 -9.83 5.00
C THR A 311 12.47 -9.27 6.26
N ASP A 312 11.87 -8.08 6.16
CA ASP A 312 11.45 -7.26 7.30
C ASP A 312 9.96 -7.45 7.63
N TYR A 313 9.21 -8.15 6.78
CA TYR A 313 7.79 -8.44 6.97
C TYR A 313 7.44 -9.91 6.70
N ASP A 314 6.25 -10.33 7.13
CA ASP A 314 5.62 -11.57 6.72
C ASP A 314 4.13 -11.39 6.42
N LEU A 315 3.55 -12.40 5.79
CA LEU A 315 2.11 -12.54 5.63
C LEU A 315 1.56 -13.41 6.77
N PHE A 316 0.72 -12.84 7.62
CA PHE A 316 0.21 -13.51 8.81
C PHE A 316 -1.19 -14.07 8.59
N ASN A 317 -1.41 -15.28 9.13
CA ASN A 317 -2.70 -15.97 9.12
C ASN A 317 -3.32 -16.00 7.73
N CYS A 318 -2.53 -16.43 6.74
CA CYS A 318 -2.96 -16.55 5.36
C CYS A 318 -2.53 -17.90 4.80
N ASP A 319 -3.48 -18.81 4.72
CA ASP A 319 -3.26 -20.15 4.23
C ASP A 319 -4.48 -20.64 3.46
N SER A 320 -4.34 -21.78 2.79
CA SER A 320 -5.42 -22.33 1.96
C SER A 320 -6.68 -22.65 2.76
N GLY A 321 -6.58 -22.87 4.07
CA GLY A 321 -7.70 -23.13 4.96
C GLY A 321 -8.63 -21.94 5.16
N ASN A 322 -8.13 -20.71 5.01
CA ASN A 322 -8.95 -19.50 5.04
C ASN A 322 -9.13 -18.84 3.66
N GLY A 323 -8.78 -19.55 2.58
CA GLY A 323 -8.89 -19.08 1.19
C GLY A 323 -7.74 -18.15 0.76
N GLY A 324 -6.75 -17.94 1.63
CA GLY A 324 -5.52 -17.23 1.32
C GLY A 324 -4.40 -18.15 0.83
N GLY A 325 -3.21 -17.59 0.74
CA GLY A 325 -1.99 -18.35 0.47
C GLY A 325 -0.76 -17.46 0.49
N GLY A 326 0.34 -18.00 1.00
CA GLY A 326 1.64 -17.37 0.93
C GLY A 326 2.44 -17.83 -0.28
N GLY A 327 3.45 -17.03 -0.64
CA GLY A 327 4.41 -17.34 -1.69
C GLY A 327 5.70 -16.56 -1.50
N TYR A 328 6.56 -16.58 -2.52
CA TYR A 328 7.76 -15.76 -2.57
C TYR A 328 7.60 -14.69 -3.64
N ASP A 329 7.76 -13.43 -3.25
CA ASP A 329 7.87 -12.30 -4.17
C ASP A 329 9.34 -12.11 -4.57
N PRO A 330 9.72 -12.42 -5.83
CA PRO A 330 11.08 -12.25 -6.30
C PRO A 330 11.52 -10.80 -6.46
N ILE A 331 10.59 -9.85 -6.63
CA ILE A 331 10.88 -8.42 -6.78
C ILE A 331 11.31 -7.85 -5.43
N MET A 332 10.58 -8.20 -4.38
CA MET A 332 10.88 -7.75 -3.01
C MET A 332 11.91 -8.63 -2.29
N ALA A 333 12.17 -9.82 -2.83
CA ALA A 333 12.92 -10.90 -2.22
C ALA A 333 12.36 -11.22 -0.81
N GLY A 334 11.06 -11.47 -0.75
CA GLY A 334 10.30 -11.61 0.49
C GLY A 334 9.06 -12.46 0.38
N THR A 335 8.25 -12.46 1.44
CA THR A 335 6.95 -13.12 1.43
C THR A 335 6.03 -12.41 0.44
N GLY A 336 5.39 -13.17 -0.46
CA GLY A 336 4.29 -12.71 -1.29
C GLY A 336 3.00 -13.46 -0.97
N GLY A 337 1.96 -13.19 -1.74
CA GLY A 337 0.67 -13.86 -1.61
C GLY A 337 -0.40 -12.94 -1.03
N GLY A 338 -1.44 -13.54 -0.47
CA GLY A 338 -2.60 -12.83 0.05
C GLY A 338 -3.86 -13.64 -0.12
N CYS A 339 -4.96 -12.92 -0.15
CA CYS A 339 -6.29 -13.44 -0.23
C CYS A 339 -6.65 -13.79 -1.69
N SER A 340 -7.02 -15.05 -1.98
CA SER A 340 -7.27 -15.50 -3.35
C SER A 340 -8.54 -14.89 -3.95
N MET A 341 -8.54 -14.69 -5.26
CA MET A 341 -9.70 -14.15 -6.00
C MET A 341 -10.52 -15.20 -6.75
N GLY A 342 -11.73 -14.82 -7.14
CA GLY A 342 -12.56 -15.51 -8.13
C GLY A 342 -11.90 -15.55 -9.52
N GLN A 343 -12.11 -16.63 -10.26
CA GLN A 343 -11.43 -16.85 -11.54
C GLN A 343 -11.91 -15.95 -12.68
N ASN A 344 -13.18 -15.52 -12.65
CA ASN A 344 -13.84 -14.85 -13.77
C ASN A 344 -14.18 -13.38 -13.47
N GLY A 345 -13.81 -12.88 -12.30
CA GLY A 345 -14.21 -11.58 -11.77
C GLY A 345 -14.23 -11.63 -10.24
N GLU A 346 -14.11 -10.47 -9.62
CA GLU A 346 -14.10 -10.31 -8.18
C GLU A 346 -14.67 -8.94 -7.80
N VAL A 347 -15.49 -8.93 -6.75
CA VAL A 347 -15.98 -7.71 -6.12
C VAL A 347 -15.51 -7.73 -4.68
N ILE A 348 -14.49 -6.93 -4.40
CA ILE A 348 -13.92 -6.84 -3.05
C ILE A 348 -14.67 -5.74 -2.30
N ARG A 349 -15.15 -6.05 -1.10
CA ARG A 349 -15.77 -5.05 -0.21
C ARG A 349 -14.75 -4.63 0.82
N VAL A 350 -14.33 -3.38 0.78
CA VAL A 350 -13.34 -2.81 1.69
C VAL A 350 -14.03 -1.84 2.64
N VAL A 351 -13.87 -2.06 3.93
CA VAL A 351 -14.36 -1.18 4.99
C VAL A 351 -13.17 -0.49 5.64
N LEU A 352 -13.25 0.84 5.72
CA LEU A 352 -12.29 1.72 6.37
C LEU A 352 -12.88 2.09 7.74
N SER A 353 -12.18 1.76 8.83
CA SER A 353 -12.68 1.89 10.22
C SER A 353 -11.69 2.57 11.15
#